data_AF-A0A3A5I7Z5-F1
#
_entry.id   AF-A0A3A5I7Z5-F1
#
_cell.length_a   1.000
_cell.length_b   1.000
_cell.length_c   1.000
_cell.angle_alpha   90.00
_cell.angle_beta   90.00
_cell.angle_gamma   90.00
#
_symmetry.space_group_name_H-M   'P 1'
#
loop_
_entity.id
_entity.type
_entity.pdbx_description
1 polymer ?
#
loop_
_entity_poly.entity_id
_entity_poly.type
_entity_poly.pdbx_seq_one_letter_code
_entity_poly.pdbx_strand_id
1 'polypeptide(L)'
;MSSWLLIGVFGVLLFILFKGPIIEKTGENNKLVHKLKNATWFQNHWLAGLFLFFMNGFLFSFACLGLYVLMYLFIPFVHLFVMLSAVIVSLYLWILVNKAWQGTAGNRLKMGAVGSSFYVFLILIFIYWFVTLTPSYPGEDTFMGAVGLIFAIIVSTVAFITGFVITGFSKKKVPA
;
A
#
# COMPACT_ATOMS: atom_id res chain seq x y z
N MET A 1 -20.71 4.13 5.90
CA MET A 1 -19.42 3.95 5.19
C MET A 1 -18.30 4.79 5.78
N SER A 2 -18.56 6.04 6.19
CA SER A 2 -17.59 6.93 6.87
C SER A 2 -16.97 6.33 8.14
N SER A 3 -17.75 5.66 8.99
CA SER A 3 -17.22 5.03 10.22
C SER A 3 -16.24 3.88 9.95
N TRP A 4 -16.49 3.08 8.92
CA TRP A 4 -15.59 1.97 8.53
C TRP A 4 -14.26 2.47 8.00
N LEU A 5 -14.28 3.57 7.24
CA LEU A 5 -13.06 4.21 6.75
C LEU A 5 -12.23 4.75 7.92
N LEU A 6 -12.86 5.43 8.88
CA LEU A 6 -12.18 5.92 10.08
C LEU A 6 -11.55 4.78 10.89
N ILE A 7 -12.28 3.67 11.09
CA ILE A 7 -11.75 2.48 11.76
C ILE A 7 -10.53 1.92 11.02
N GLY A 8 -10.59 1.85 9.68
CA GLY A 8 -9.48 1.40 8.86
C GLY A 8 -8.25 2.28 8.99
N VAL A 9 -8.41 3.60 8.87
CA VAL A 9 -7.33 4.58 9.04
C VAL A 9 -6.72 4.50 10.43
N PHE A 10 -7.57 4.45 11.47
CA PHE A 10 -7.13 4.34 12.85
C PHE A 10 -6.36 3.03 13.11
N GLY A 11 -6.84 1.91 12.56
CA GLY A 11 -6.18 0.62 12.63
C GLY A 11 -4.78 0.64 12.00
N VAL A 12 -4.63 1.28 10.84
CA VAL A 12 -3.33 1.44 10.17
C VAL A 12 -2.41 2.36 10.97
N LEU A 13 -2.91 3.46 11.53
CA LEU A 13 -2.13 4.35 12.40
C LEU A 13 -1.62 3.62 13.65
N LEU A 14 -2.47 2.85 14.32
CA LEU A 14 -2.06 2.00 15.43
C LEU A 14 -1.00 0.98 15.00
N PHE A 15 -1.18 0.35 13.85
CA PHE A 15 -0.18 -0.58 13.30
C PHE A 15 1.18 0.12 13.11
N ILE A 16 1.21 1.33 12.55
CA ILE A 16 2.45 2.09 12.36
C ILE A 16 3.16 2.35 13.68
N LEU A 17 2.42 2.67 14.75
CA LEU A 17 2.98 2.92 16.09
C LEU A 17 3.59 1.65 16.70
N PHE A 18 2.91 0.50 16.54
CA PHE A 18 3.33 -0.78 17.09
C PHE A 18 4.10 -1.67 16.10
N LYS A 19 4.55 -1.12 14.96
CA LYS A 19 5.18 -1.90 13.89
C LYS A 19 6.49 -2.58 14.32
N GLY A 20 7.20 -2.02 15.31
CA GLY A 20 8.54 -2.50 15.72
C GLY A 20 8.55 -3.98 16.14
N PRO A 21 7.80 -4.36 17.19
CA PRO A 21 7.68 -5.76 17.62
C PRO A 21 7.17 -6.71 16.54
N ILE A 22 6.25 -6.24 15.68
CA ILE A 22 5.66 -7.05 14.60
C ILE A 22 6.70 -7.35 13.53
N ILE A 23 7.47 -6.34 13.12
CA ILE A 23 8.57 -6.51 12.18
C ILE A 23 9.62 -7.45 12.77
N GLU A 24 9.96 -7.34 14.05
CA GLU A 24 10.96 -8.22 14.67
C GLU A 24 10.55 -9.69 14.64
N LYS A 25 9.32 -10.01 15.06
CA LYS A 25 8.79 -11.40 15.05
C LYS A 25 8.57 -11.96 13.64
N THR A 26 8.34 -11.11 12.65
CA THR A 26 8.03 -11.54 11.28
C THR A 26 9.29 -11.56 10.43
N GLY A 27 9.89 -12.74 10.22
CA GLY A 27 10.82 -12.95 9.09
C GLY A 27 12.21 -13.50 9.38
N GLU A 28 12.55 -13.97 10.59
CA GLU A 28 13.85 -14.64 10.79
C GLU A 28 13.98 -15.99 10.06
N ASN A 29 12.86 -16.69 9.81
CA ASN A 29 12.84 -17.99 9.12
C ASN A 29 12.10 -18.00 7.76
N ASN A 30 11.85 -16.83 7.16
CA ASN A 30 11.08 -16.78 5.91
C ASN A 30 11.97 -16.94 4.68
N LYS A 31 11.72 -18.00 3.89
CA LYS A 31 12.43 -18.30 2.63
C LYS A 31 12.44 -17.14 1.63
N LEU A 32 11.36 -16.34 1.57
CA LEU A 32 11.28 -15.17 0.68
C LEU A 32 12.25 -14.07 1.08
N VAL A 33 12.43 -13.83 2.38
CA VAL A 33 13.40 -12.85 2.90
C VAL A 33 14.81 -13.27 2.53
N HIS A 34 15.17 -14.54 2.72
CA HIS A 34 16.48 -15.06 2.34
C HIS A 34 16.75 -14.95 0.83
N LYS A 35 15.75 -15.27 0.00
CA LYS A 35 15.87 -15.20 -1.46
C LYS A 35 16.09 -13.76 -1.95
N LEU A 36 15.30 -12.81 -1.43
CA LEU A 36 15.45 -11.38 -1.74
C LEU A 36 16.75 -10.80 -1.18
N LYS A 37 17.14 -11.22 0.02
CA LYS A 37 18.39 -10.80 0.65
C LYS A 37 19.62 -11.20 -0.18
N ASN A 38 19.63 -12.42 -0.72
CA ASN A 38 20.74 -12.94 -1.52
C ASN A 38 20.71 -12.47 -2.99
N ALA A 39 19.63 -11.82 -3.44
CA ALA A 39 19.52 -11.31 -4.80
C ALA A 39 20.29 -9.99 -4.95
N THR A 40 21.37 -10.00 -5.74
CA THR A 40 22.23 -8.81 -5.95
C THR A 40 21.46 -7.64 -6.57
N TRP A 41 20.52 -7.92 -7.48
CA TRP A 41 19.66 -6.89 -8.07
C TRP A 41 18.77 -6.20 -7.03
N PHE A 42 18.33 -6.91 -5.98
CA PHE A 42 17.47 -6.37 -4.93
C PHE A 42 18.25 -5.55 -3.89
N GLN A 43 19.57 -5.65 -3.85
CA GLN A 43 20.40 -4.78 -3.01
C GLN A 43 20.74 -3.44 -3.68
N ASN A 44 20.41 -3.29 -4.97
CA ASN A 44 20.44 -1.99 -5.65
C ASN A 44 19.15 -1.22 -5.37
N HIS A 45 19.26 -0.01 -4.81
CA HIS A 45 18.13 0.78 -4.32
C HIS A 45 17.16 1.19 -5.41
N TRP A 46 17.65 1.40 -6.64
CA TRP A 46 16.79 1.72 -7.78
C TRP A 46 15.96 0.52 -8.22
N LEU A 47 16.58 -0.65 -8.37
CA LEU A 47 15.91 -1.88 -8.78
C LEU A 47 14.95 -2.39 -7.69
N ALA A 48 15.35 -2.29 -6.42
CA ALA A 48 14.47 -2.63 -5.30
C ALA A 48 13.29 -1.67 -5.17
N GLY A 49 13.52 -0.37 -5.41
CA GLY A 49 12.45 0.63 -5.45
C GLY A 49 11.48 0.37 -6.60
N LEU A 50 12.00 0.04 -7.79
CA LEU A 50 11.21 -0.32 -8.95
C LEU A 50 10.40 -1.61 -8.71
N PHE A 51 11.00 -2.61 -8.09
CA PHE A 51 10.29 -3.82 -7.68
C PHE A 51 9.16 -3.50 -6.69
N LEU A 52 9.42 -2.67 -5.69
CA LEU A 52 8.40 -2.23 -4.72
C LEU A 52 7.27 -1.45 -5.41
N PHE A 53 7.58 -0.64 -6.42
CA PHE A 53 6.59 0.06 -7.25
C PHE A 53 5.67 -0.93 -7.99
N PHE A 54 6.24 -1.89 -8.71
CA PHE A 54 5.45 -2.91 -9.41
C PHE A 54 4.69 -3.83 -8.47
N MET A 55 5.25 -4.16 -7.31
CA MET A 55 4.58 -4.93 -6.27
C MET A 55 3.32 -4.19 -5.76
N ASN A 56 3.44 -2.89 -5.47
CA ASN A 56 2.30 -2.06 -5.07
C ASN A 56 1.25 -1.99 -6.19
N GLY A 57 1.68 -1.80 -7.43
CA GLY A 57 0.80 -1.82 -8.60
C GLY A 57 0.05 -3.14 -8.74
N PHE A 58 0.75 -4.27 -8.65
CA PHE A 58 0.15 -5.60 -8.75
C PHE A 58 -0.87 -5.85 -7.63
N LEU A 59 -0.53 -5.51 -6.38
CA LEU A 59 -1.46 -5.66 -5.25
C LEU A 59 -2.71 -4.80 -5.41
N PHE A 60 -2.54 -3.54 -5.83
CA PHE A 60 -3.65 -2.64 -6.09
C PHE A 60 -4.54 -3.14 -7.23
N SER A 61 -3.95 -3.55 -8.36
CA SER A 61 -4.68 -4.12 -9.48
C SER A 61 -5.43 -5.39 -9.08
N PHE A 62 -4.83 -6.26 -8.26
CA PHE A 62 -5.49 -7.48 -7.79
C PHE A 62 -6.64 -7.17 -6.83
N ALA A 63 -6.50 -6.15 -5.96
CA ALA A 63 -7.58 -5.68 -5.11
C ALA A 63 -8.73 -5.10 -5.94
N CYS A 64 -8.44 -4.26 -6.94
CA CYS A 64 -9.43 -3.72 -7.86
C CYS A 64 -10.14 -4.83 -8.66
N LEU A 65 -9.41 -5.82 -9.16
CA LEU A 65 -9.99 -6.97 -9.85
C LEU A 65 -10.90 -7.77 -8.91
N GLY A 66 -10.47 -8.00 -7.67
CA GLY A 66 -11.30 -8.63 -6.65
C GLY A 66 -12.61 -7.87 -6.44
N LEU A 67 -12.54 -6.56 -6.19
CA LEU A 67 -13.72 -5.71 -6.02
C LEU A 67 -14.62 -5.71 -7.26
N TYR A 68 -14.04 -5.70 -8.46
CA TYR A 68 -14.77 -5.77 -9.72
C TYR A 68 -15.52 -7.10 -9.89
N VAL A 69 -14.88 -8.24 -9.59
CA VAL A 69 -15.54 -9.56 -9.61
C VAL A 69 -16.69 -9.61 -8.60
N LEU A 70 -16.50 -9.01 -7.42
CA LEU A 70 -17.55 -8.94 -6.40
C LEU A 70 -18.77 -8.13 -6.84
N MET A 71 -18.64 -7.21 -7.80
CA MET A 71 -19.79 -6.49 -8.36
C MET A 71 -20.81 -7.46 -9.00
N TYR A 72 -20.35 -8.61 -9.51
CA TYR A 72 -21.22 -9.66 -10.06
C TYR A 72 -21.81 -10.59 -9.00
N LEU A 73 -21.28 -10.56 -7.78
CA LEU A 73 -21.75 -11.36 -6.65
C LEU A 73 -22.61 -10.46 -5.77
N PHE A 74 -23.94 -10.62 -5.81
CA PHE A 74 -24.91 -9.87 -5.01
C PHE A 74 -24.87 -10.23 -3.51
N ILE A 75 -23.68 -10.35 -2.92
CA ILE A 75 -23.48 -10.68 -1.51
C ILE A 75 -23.06 -9.41 -0.76
N PRO A 76 -23.91 -8.88 0.13
CA PRO A 76 -23.58 -7.70 0.93
C PRO A 76 -22.31 -7.90 1.76
N PHE A 77 -21.54 -6.82 1.95
CA PHE A 77 -20.35 -6.74 2.83
C PHE A 77 -19.13 -7.61 2.47
N VAL A 78 -19.19 -8.50 1.47
CA VAL A 78 -18.04 -9.35 1.09
C VAL A 78 -16.82 -8.53 0.64
N HIS A 79 -17.06 -7.35 0.05
CA HIS A 79 -16.01 -6.40 -0.34
C HIS A 79 -15.12 -5.97 0.83
N LEU A 80 -15.64 -5.99 2.08
CA LEU A 80 -14.85 -5.69 3.28
C LEU A 80 -13.73 -6.72 3.49
N PHE A 81 -13.99 -8.01 3.24
CA PHE A 81 -12.97 -9.05 3.36
C PHE A 81 -11.87 -8.88 2.31
N VAL A 82 -12.24 -8.52 1.08
CA VAL A 82 -11.27 -8.24 0.01
C VAL A 82 -10.39 -7.06 0.39
N MET A 83 -10.97 -5.94 0.83
CA MET A 83 -10.19 -4.77 1.27
C MET A 83 -9.30 -5.08 2.48
N LEU A 84 -9.82 -5.77 3.50
CA LEU A 84 -9.06 -6.14 4.69
C LEU A 84 -7.87 -7.05 4.34
N SER A 85 -8.11 -8.06 3.50
CA SER A 85 -7.07 -8.98 3.04
C SER A 85 -6.00 -8.24 2.22
N ALA A 86 -6.40 -7.29 1.35
CA ALA A 86 -5.47 -6.48 0.58
C ALA A 86 -4.56 -5.65 1.49
N VAL A 87 -5.10 -5.06 2.57
CA VAL A 87 -4.31 -4.32 3.57
C VAL A 87 -3.33 -5.25 4.29
N ILE A 88 -3.78 -6.39 4.80
CA ILE A 88 -2.94 -7.34 5.53
C ILE A 88 -1.80 -7.86 4.65
N VAL A 89 -2.10 -8.27 3.41
CA VAL A 89 -1.10 -8.77 2.46
C VAL A 89 -0.09 -7.68 2.11
N SER A 90 -0.54 -6.44 1.90
CA SER A 90 0.35 -5.31 1.61
C SER A 90 1.30 -5.02 2.78
N LEU A 91 0.77 -4.95 4.01
CA LEU A 91 1.59 -4.76 5.22
C LEU A 91 2.64 -5.86 5.36
N TYR A 92 2.24 -7.11 5.18
CA TYR A 92 3.13 -8.26 5.26
C TYR A 92 4.26 -8.17 4.21
N LEU A 93 3.93 -7.89 2.95
CA LEU A 93 4.94 -7.77 1.89
C LEU A 93 5.88 -6.59 2.13
N TRP A 94 5.41 -5.44 2.62
CA TRP A 94 6.26 -4.33 3.00
C TRP A 94 7.22 -4.68 4.14
N ILE A 95 6.78 -5.48 5.12
CA ILE A 95 7.66 -6.00 6.18
C ILE A 95 8.73 -6.92 5.60
N LEU A 96 8.38 -7.81 4.67
CA LEU A 96 9.36 -8.70 4.01
C LEU A 96 10.41 -7.89 3.24
N VAL A 97 9.98 -6.88 2.48
CA VAL A 97 10.87 -5.94 1.77
C VAL A 97 11.77 -5.20 2.76
N ASN A 98 11.21 -4.71 3.88
CA ASN A 98 12.01 -4.07 4.92
C ASN A 98 13.09 -5.01 5.46
N LYS A 99 12.76 -6.26 5.75
CA LYS A 99 13.72 -7.25 6.30
C LYS A 99 14.77 -7.69 5.29
N ALA A 100 14.42 -7.82 4.02
CA ALA A 100 15.31 -8.30 2.97
C ALA A 100 16.37 -7.26 2.56
N TRP A 101 16.07 -5.97 2.73
CA TRP A 101 16.99 -4.88 2.39
C TRP A 101 18.16 -4.77 3.38
N GLN A 102 19.40 -4.84 2.88
CA GLN A 102 20.63 -4.77 3.68
C GLN A 102 21.49 -3.51 3.44
N GLY A 103 21.04 -2.58 2.60
CA GLY A 103 21.79 -1.36 2.30
C GLY A 103 21.74 -0.30 3.40
N THR A 104 22.37 0.85 3.11
CA THR A 104 22.41 2.01 4.02
C THR A 104 21.04 2.64 4.25
N ALA A 105 20.90 3.41 5.35
CA ALA A 105 19.66 4.11 5.69
C ALA A 105 19.21 5.10 4.61
N GLY A 106 20.15 5.87 4.04
CA GLY A 106 19.83 6.81 2.95
C GLY A 106 19.33 6.11 1.67
N ASN A 107 19.97 5.01 1.29
CA ASN A 107 19.53 4.23 0.13
C ASN A 107 18.18 3.51 0.38
N ARG A 108 17.89 3.15 1.64
CA ARG A 108 16.58 2.62 2.04
C ARG A 108 15.47 3.66 1.86
N LEU A 109 15.70 4.91 2.25
CA LEU A 109 14.73 5.99 2.05
C LEU A 109 14.46 6.23 0.56
N LYS A 110 15.50 6.22 -0.28
CA LYS A 110 15.35 6.32 -1.74
C LYS A 110 14.52 5.16 -2.30
N MET A 111 14.85 3.92 -1.92
CA MET A 111 14.08 2.73 -2.31
C MET A 111 12.61 2.85 -1.89
N GLY A 112 12.35 3.22 -0.64
CA GLY A 112 10.99 3.41 -0.13
C GLY A 112 10.23 4.52 -0.85
N ALA A 113 10.88 5.63 -1.17
CA ALA A 113 10.29 6.74 -1.92
C ALA A 113 9.92 6.32 -3.35
N VAL A 114 10.86 5.68 -4.06
CA VAL A 114 10.62 5.17 -5.42
C VAL A 114 9.46 4.16 -5.42
N GLY A 115 9.46 3.20 -4.50
CA GLY A 115 8.40 2.20 -4.46
C GLY A 115 7.03 2.74 -4.04
N SER A 116 7.00 3.70 -3.10
CA SER A 116 5.75 4.31 -2.64
C SER A 116 5.20 5.34 -3.63
N SER A 117 6.02 5.85 -4.56
CA SER A 117 5.59 6.80 -5.59
C SER A 117 4.41 6.31 -6.44
N PHE A 118 4.21 4.99 -6.54
CA PHE A 118 3.01 4.39 -7.14
C PHE A 118 1.71 5.02 -6.60
N TYR A 119 1.61 5.17 -5.28
CA TYR A 119 0.43 5.75 -4.65
C TYR A 119 0.30 7.25 -4.94
N VAL A 120 1.41 7.96 -5.16
CA VAL A 120 1.38 9.37 -5.60
C VAL A 120 0.80 9.48 -7.00
N PHE A 121 1.23 8.62 -7.93
CA PHE A 121 0.63 8.58 -9.27
C PHE A 121 -0.87 8.26 -9.21
N LEU A 122 -1.30 7.32 -8.37
CA LEU A 122 -2.72 7.04 -8.16
C LEU A 122 -3.49 8.26 -7.62
N ILE A 123 -2.94 8.95 -6.62
CA ILE A 123 -3.55 10.17 -6.08
C ILE A 123 -3.73 11.22 -7.18
N LEU A 124 -2.72 11.44 -8.03
CA LEU A 124 -2.80 12.38 -9.14
C LEU A 124 -3.89 11.98 -10.15
N ILE A 125 -4.02 10.68 -10.46
CA ILE A 125 -5.08 10.16 -11.34
C ILE A 125 -6.46 10.41 -10.71
N PHE A 126 -6.64 10.13 -9.42
CA PHE A 126 -7.91 10.36 -8.74
C PHE A 126 -8.27 11.84 -8.63
N ILE A 127 -7.28 12.71 -8.39
CA ILE A 127 -7.49 14.16 -8.43
C ILE A 127 -7.91 14.60 -9.84
N TYR A 128 -7.25 14.09 -10.88
CA TYR A 128 -7.62 14.39 -12.25
C TYR A 128 -9.08 13.98 -12.53
N TRP A 129 -9.47 12.75 -12.19
CA TRP A 129 -10.85 12.28 -12.34
C TRP A 129 -11.86 13.05 -11.47
N PHE A 130 -11.44 13.55 -10.31
CA PHE A 130 -12.30 14.35 -9.45
C PHE A 130 -12.60 15.72 -10.08
N VAL A 131 -11.61 16.36 -10.67
CA VAL A 131 -11.76 17.66 -11.33
C VAL A 131 -12.50 17.54 -12.68
N THR A 132 -12.39 16.40 -13.37
CA THR A 132 -13.07 16.15 -14.66
C THR A 132 -14.38 15.38 -14.52
N LEU A 133 -14.91 15.22 -13.31
CA LEU A 133 -16.12 14.45 -13.05
C LEU A 133 -17.35 15.12 -13.69
N THR A 134 -17.96 14.44 -14.66
CA THR A 134 -19.18 14.86 -15.33
C THR A 134 -20.31 13.84 -15.16
N PRO A 135 -21.58 14.25 -15.24
CA PRO A 135 -22.71 13.32 -15.21
C PRO A 135 -22.66 12.38 -16.41
N SER A 136 -22.94 11.09 -16.21
CA SER A 136 -22.99 10.09 -17.27
C SER A 136 -24.29 10.17 -18.07
N TYR A 137 -25.37 10.68 -17.47
CA TYR A 137 -26.64 10.94 -18.13
C TYR A 137 -27.37 12.16 -17.54
N PRO A 138 -28.29 12.78 -18.31
CA PRO A 138 -29.06 13.93 -17.83
C PRO A 138 -29.83 13.61 -16.55
N GLY A 139 -29.59 14.39 -15.50
CA GLY A 139 -30.24 14.22 -14.19
C GLY A 139 -29.50 13.32 -13.20
N GLU A 140 -28.35 12.74 -13.57
CA GLU A 140 -27.46 12.08 -12.61
C GLU A 140 -26.75 13.11 -11.71
N ASP A 141 -26.73 12.85 -10.40
CA ASP A 141 -25.91 13.60 -9.46
C ASP A 141 -24.50 12.98 -9.38
N THR A 142 -23.47 13.81 -9.58
CA THR A 142 -22.07 13.40 -9.50
C THR A 142 -21.58 13.21 -8.06
N PHE A 143 -22.40 13.54 -7.05
CA PHE A 143 -22.03 13.48 -5.64
C PHE A 143 -21.46 12.13 -5.21
N MET A 144 -22.09 11.01 -5.58
CA MET A 144 -21.60 9.68 -5.18
C MET A 144 -20.25 9.33 -5.83
N GLY A 145 -20.05 9.74 -7.09
CA GLY A 145 -18.75 9.62 -7.77
C GLY A 145 -17.67 10.45 -7.08
N ALA A 146 -17.99 11.69 -6.70
CA ALA A 146 -17.11 12.59 -5.98
C ALA A 146 -16.70 12.02 -4.61
N VAL A 147 -17.66 11.48 -3.85
CA VAL A 147 -17.39 10.82 -2.55
C VAL A 147 -16.48 9.60 -2.74
N GLY A 148 -16.71 8.79 -3.77
CA GLY A 148 -15.87 7.64 -4.10
C GLY A 148 -14.41 8.04 -4.38
N LEU A 149 -14.21 9.09 -5.19
CA LEU A 149 -12.87 9.61 -5.52
C LEU A 149 -12.16 10.21 -4.31
N ILE A 150 -12.88 10.93 -3.43
CA ILE A 150 -12.31 11.44 -2.16
C ILE A 150 -11.83 10.28 -1.29
N PHE A 151 -12.62 9.22 -1.15
CA PHE A 151 -12.19 8.04 -0.39
C PHE A 151 -11.01 7.33 -1.03
N ALA A 152 -10.96 7.23 -2.35
CA ALA A 152 -9.81 6.68 -3.06
C ALA A 152 -8.53 7.48 -2.76
N ILE A 153 -8.60 8.82 -2.79
CA ILE A 153 -7.47 9.71 -2.44
C ILE A 153 -7.00 9.48 -1.00
N ILE A 154 -7.93 9.40 -0.04
CA ILE A 154 -7.59 9.17 1.38
C ILE A 154 -6.90 7.81 1.54
N VAL A 155 -7.46 6.74 0.99
CA VAL A 155 -6.90 5.39 1.10
C VAL A 155 -5.52 5.31 0.46
N SER A 156 -5.33 5.90 -0.74
CA SER A 156 -4.02 5.94 -1.39
C SER A 156 -3.00 6.77 -0.60
N THR A 157 -3.43 7.85 0.06
CA THR A 157 -2.55 8.66 0.92
C THR A 157 -2.10 7.86 2.14
N VAL A 158 -3.02 7.14 2.78
CA VAL A 158 -2.69 6.28 3.92
C VAL A 158 -1.76 5.14 3.48
N ALA A 159 -2.01 4.52 2.33
CA ALA A 159 -1.13 3.49 1.77
C ALA A 159 0.27 4.04 1.43
N PHE A 160 0.36 5.24 0.86
CA PHE A 160 1.62 5.94 0.60
C PHE A 160 2.43 6.12 1.88
N ILE A 161 1.82 6.73 2.90
CA ILE A 161 2.49 7.01 4.18
C ILE A 161 2.92 5.68 4.83
N THR A 162 2.02 4.71 4.88
CA THR A 162 2.28 3.42 5.55
C THR A 162 3.38 2.63 4.86
N GLY A 163 3.30 2.50 3.53
CA GLY A 163 4.31 1.84 2.71
C GLY A 163 5.66 2.51 2.89
N PHE A 164 5.73 3.84 2.73
CA PHE A 164 6.96 4.61 2.90
C PHE A 164 7.54 4.46 4.30
N VAL A 165 6.71 4.53 5.34
CA VAL A 165 7.12 4.42 6.74
C VAL A 165 7.63 3.01 7.08
N ILE A 166 7.06 1.96 6.50
CA ILE A 166 7.49 0.57 6.72
C ILE A 166 8.73 0.25 5.90
N THR A 167 8.80 0.62 4.62
CA THR A 167 9.91 0.22 3.75
C THR A 167 11.10 1.17 3.86
N GLY A 168 10.86 2.47 4.03
CA GLY A 168 11.86 3.53 4.07
C GLY A 168 12.57 3.66 5.42
N PHE A 169 11.88 3.38 6.54
CA PHE A 169 12.47 3.48 7.88
C PHE A 169 12.63 2.10 8.52
N SER A 170 13.78 1.86 9.14
CA SER A 170 14.04 0.65 9.91
C SER A 170 14.63 1.01 11.27
N LYS A 171 14.18 0.32 12.32
CA LYS A 171 14.72 0.46 13.69
C LYS A 171 16.01 -0.34 13.93
N LYS A 172 16.57 -1.01 12.91
CA LYS A 172 17.85 -1.70 13.06
C LYS A 172 18.89 -0.70 13.54
N LYS A 173 19.38 -0.89 14.78
CA LYS A 173 20.58 -0.23 15.29
C LYS A 173 21.68 -0.48 14.26
N VAL A 174 22.14 0.61 13.63
CA VAL A 174 23.39 0.58 12.88
C VAL A 174 24.47 0.30 13.95
N PRO A 175 25.24 -0.80 13.87
CA PRO A 175 26.42 -0.91 14.70
C PRO A 175 27.32 0.28 14.34
N ALA A 176 27.66 1.05 15.37
CA ALA A 176 28.57 2.19 15.27
C ALA A 176 29.92 1.78 14.66
#